data_AF-A0A931ABF6-F1
#
_entry.id   AF-A0A931ABF6-F1
#
_cell.length_a   1.000
_cell.length_b   1.000
_cell.length_c   1.000
_cell.angle_alpha   90.00
_cell.angle_beta   90.00
_cell.angle_gamma   90.00
#
_symmetry.space_group_name_H-M   'P 1'
#
loop_
_entity.id
_entity.type
_entity.pdbx_description
1 polymer ?
#
loop_
_entity_poly.entity_id
_entity_poly.type
_entity_poly.pdbx_seq_one_letter_code
_entity_poly.pdbx_strand_id
1 'polypeptide(L)'
;MPGIPDLAVSLERAGGQISAVGRLVSRYGLVVVLAWIGAGKYVKMDSRTLIEHSPLMSWLYDLFSYAMVANALGTVEIVTAALIALHPLWPRVSAVGSAIAVVLFLGTLSFLFTTPGVIYAVVNGLPVLSGQPGQFLLKDLVLIGVALWTLGESLESARPRSVSAASPRSGSFTRHP
;
A
#
# COMPACT_ATOMS: atom_id res chain seq x y z
N MET A 1 -34.24 28.28 -1.50
CA MET A 1 -33.10 28.15 -2.42
C MET A 1 -31.85 28.43 -1.59
N PRO A 2 -30.99 27.45 -1.29
CA PRO A 2 -29.74 27.72 -0.57
C PRO A 2 -28.91 28.76 -1.34
N GLY A 3 -28.25 29.67 -0.63
CA GLY A 3 -27.39 30.67 -1.26
C GLY A 3 -26.15 30.01 -1.88
N ILE A 4 -25.56 30.63 -2.90
CA ILE A 4 -24.27 30.20 -3.48
C ILE A 4 -23.19 29.94 -2.38
N PRO A 5 -23.10 30.73 -1.29
CA PRO A 5 -22.18 30.44 -0.18
C PRO A 5 -22.47 29.13 0.57
N ASP A 6 -23.74 28.76 0.75
CA ASP A 6 -24.15 27.54 1.47
C ASP A 6 -23.76 26.28 0.68
N LEU A 7 -23.85 26.37 -0.66
CA LEU A 7 -23.43 25.30 -1.56
C LEU A 7 -21.91 25.10 -1.50
N ALA A 8 -21.12 26.17 -1.52
CA ALA A 8 -19.67 26.09 -1.43
C ALA A 8 -19.21 25.40 -0.13
N VAL A 9 -19.75 25.82 1.01
CA VAL A 9 -19.46 25.22 2.32
C VAL A 9 -19.87 23.74 2.37
N SER A 10 -21.01 23.39 1.75
CA SER A 10 -21.48 22.00 1.69
C SER A 10 -20.56 21.11 0.84
N LEU A 11 -20.07 21.62 -0.30
CA LEU A 11 -19.14 20.93 -1.18
C LEU A 11 -17.77 20.73 -0.51
N GLU A 12 -17.27 21.74 0.19
CA GLU A 12 -16.02 21.63 0.95
C GLU A 12 -16.10 20.56 2.04
N ARG A 13 -17.20 20.54 2.81
CA ARG A 13 -17.44 19.51 3.82
C ARG A 13 -17.52 18.12 3.21
N ALA A 14 -18.30 17.96 2.13
CA ALA A 14 -18.44 16.68 1.43
C ALA A 14 -17.09 16.19 0.89
N GLY A 15 -16.30 17.06 0.27
CA GLY A 15 -14.96 16.73 -0.22
C GLY A 15 -14.01 16.27 0.89
N GLY A 16 -14.05 16.94 2.04
CA GLY A 16 -13.30 16.55 3.24
C GLY A 16 -13.71 15.18 3.78
N GLN A 17 -15.02 14.91 3.86
CA GLN A 17 -15.55 13.63 4.34
C GLN A 17 -15.22 12.47 3.41
N ILE A 18 -15.43 12.65 2.10
CA ILE A 18 -15.11 11.63 1.08
C ILE A 18 -13.61 11.31 1.12
N SER A 19 -12.78 12.34 1.22
CA SER A 19 -11.33 12.16 1.35
C SER A 19 -10.98 11.37 2.62
N ALA A 20 -11.59 11.69 3.76
CA ALA A 20 -11.36 10.96 5.01
C ALA A 20 -11.75 9.47 4.91
N VAL A 21 -12.90 9.17 4.31
CA VAL A 21 -13.33 7.79 4.06
C VAL A 21 -12.38 7.10 3.08
N GLY A 22 -12.02 7.75 1.98
CA GLY A 22 -11.09 7.22 0.99
C GLY A 22 -9.73 6.87 1.58
N ARG A 23 -9.23 7.69 2.52
CA ARG A 23 -8.01 7.40 3.28
C ARG A 23 -8.12 6.12 4.11
N LEU A 24 -9.20 5.99 4.88
CA LEU A 24 -9.43 4.80 5.71
C LEU A 24 -9.59 3.54 4.86
N VAL A 25 -10.42 3.61 3.81
CA VAL A 25 -10.66 2.51 2.88
C VAL A 25 -9.37 2.09 2.19
N SER A 26 -8.55 3.04 1.74
CA SER A 26 -7.28 2.72 1.07
C SER A 26 -6.33 2.00 2.02
N ARG A 27 -6.14 2.51 3.25
CA ARG A 27 -5.24 1.87 4.23
C ARG A 27 -5.73 0.48 4.63
N TYR A 28 -6.97 0.35 5.06
CA TYR A 28 -7.46 -0.95 5.54
C TYR A 28 -7.74 -1.91 4.39
N GLY A 29 -8.05 -1.40 3.19
CA GLY A 29 -8.04 -2.19 1.96
C GLY A 29 -6.66 -2.78 1.68
N LEU A 30 -5.59 -1.99 1.80
CA LEU A 30 -4.21 -2.47 1.68
C LEU A 30 -3.89 -3.57 2.71
N VAL A 31 -4.29 -3.37 3.97
CA VAL A 31 -4.13 -4.37 5.05
C VAL A 31 -4.84 -5.67 4.69
N VAL A 32 -6.12 -5.60 4.29
CA VAL A 32 -6.92 -6.77 3.94
C VAL A 32 -6.30 -7.51 2.75
N VAL A 33 -5.88 -6.78 1.71
CA VAL A 33 -5.25 -7.39 0.53
C VAL A 33 -3.97 -8.14 0.91
N LEU A 34 -3.06 -7.51 1.66
CA LEU A 34 -1.81 -8.14 2.11
C LEU A 34 -2.06 -9.36 2.99
N ALA A 35 -2.97 -9.26 3.97
CA ALA A 35 -3.32 -10.37 4.83
C ALA A 35 -3.93 -11.53 4.04
N TRP A 36 -4.80 -11.24 3.06
CA TRP A 36 -5.47 -12.25 2.25
C TRP A 36 -4.53 -12.98 1.30
N ILE A 37 -3.66 -12.25 0.59
CA ILE A 37 -2.68 -12.87 -0.31
C ILE A 37 -1.62 -13.65 0.49
N GLY A 38 -1.21 -13.15 1.65
CA GLY A 38 -0.26 -13.82 2.53
C GLY A 38 -0.83 -15.10 3.13
N ALA A 39 -2.05 -15.04 3.65
CA ALA A 39 -2.76 -16.23 4.15
C ALA A 39 -2.97 -17.26 3.02
N GLY A 40 -3.27 -16.81 1.81
CA GLY A 40 -3.42 -17.66 0.63
C GLY A 40 -2.20 -18.52 0.32
N LYS A 41 -0.98 -18.10 0.71
CA LYS A 41 0.25 -18.89 0.51
C LYS A 41 0.34 -20.13 1.40
N TYR A 42 -0.37 -20.14 2.52
CA TYR A 42 -0.49 -21.32 3.39
C TYR A 42 -1.61 -22.27 2.93
N VAL A 43 -2.65 -21.72 2.31
CA VAL A 43 -3.83 -22.50 1.87
C VAL A 43 -3.58 -23.20 0.53
N LYS A 44 -2.81 -22.60 -0.39
CA LYS A 44 -2.47 -23.18 -1.71
C LYS A 44 -1.36 -24.25 -1.64
N MET A 45 -1.45 -25.15 -0.68
CA MET A 45 -0.58 -26.32 -0.57
C MET A 45 -1.01 -27.40 -1.59
N ASP A 46 -0.99 -27.06 -2.87
CA ASP A 46 -1.10 -28.02 -3.98
C ASP A 46 -0.16 -27.60 -5.12
N SER A 47 1.11 -27.94 -4.92
CA SER A 47 2.26 -27.56 -5.72
C SER A 47 2.38 -28.39 -7.00
N ARG A 48 1.34 -28.44 -7.85
CA ARG A 48 1.41 -29.24 -9.10
C ARG A 48 1.28 -28.45 -10.40
N THR A 49 0.60 -27.31 -10.43
CA THR A 49 0.14 -26.77 -11.72
C THR A 49 0.86 -25.52 -12.24
N LEU A 50 1.85 -24.99 -11.50
CA LEU A 50 2.64 -23.80 -11.89
C LEU A 50 4.15 -24.08 -12.01
N ILE A 51 4.58 -25.34 -11.85
CA ILE A 51 5.98 -25.70 -11.52
C ILE A 51 6.85 -26.05 -12.75
N GLU A 52 6.29 -26.28 -13.93
CA GLU A 52 7.07 -26.93 -14.99
C GLU A 52 7.92 -26.01 -15.89
N HIS A 53 7.81 -24.67 -15.85
CA HIS A 53 8.32 -23.85 -16.97
C HIS A 53 9.06 -22.53 -16.66
N SER A 54 9.85 -22.39 -15.57
CA SER A 54 10.68 -21.17 -15.39
C SER A 54 12.18 -21.45 -15.16
N PRO A 55 13.05 -21.15 -16.16
CA PRO A 55 14.51 -21.35 -16.07
C PRO A 55 15.26 -20.37 -15.15
N LEU A 56 14.62 -19.29 -14.70
CA LEU A 56 15.29 -18.21 -13.95
C LEU A 56 15.34 -18.44 -12.43
N MET A 57 14.53 -19.38 -11.93
CA MET A 57 14.43 -19.73 -10.51
C MET A 57 15.05 -21.10 -10.15
N SER A 58 15.56 -21.85 -11.12
CA SER A 58 16.16 -23.18 -10.90
C SER A 58 17.27 -23.17 -9.83
N TRP A 59 18.13 -22.14 -9.83
CA TRP A 59 19.29 -22.06 -8.92
C TRP A 59 18.93 -21.74 -7.45
N LEU A 60 17.80 -21.07 -7.19
CA LEU A 60 17.32 -20.80 -5.83
C LEU A 60 16.58 -22.02 -5.24
N TYR A 61 16.06 -22.90 -6.11
CA TYR A 61 15.39 -24.15 -5.74
C TYR A 61 16.36 -25.30 -5.40
N ASP A 62 17.65 -25.14 -5.64
CA ASP A 62 18.69 -26.10 -5.23
C ASP A 62 19.03 -26.00 -3.72
N LEU A 63 18.56 -24.95 -3.01
CA LEU A 63 18.91 -24.69 -1.60
C LEU A 63 17.70 -24.59 -0.63
N PHE A 64 16.49 -24.24 -1.10
CA PHE A 64 15.28 -24.20 -0.25
C PHE A 64 14.02 -24.63 -1.02
N SER A 65 13.14 -25.42 -0.38
CA SER A 65 11.87 -25.87 -0.97
C SER A 65 10.96 -24.69 -1.35
N TYR A 66 10.29 -24.79 -2.51
CA TYR A 66 9.29 -23.84 -2.98
C TYR A 66 8.25 -23.45 -1.91
N ALA A 67 7.82 -24.43 -1.12
CA ALA A 67 6.88 -24.20 -0.01
C ALA A 67 7.48 -23.31 1.09
N MET A 68 8.78 -23.44 1.38
CA MET A 68 9.47 -22.61 2.37
C MET A 68 9.48 -21.14 1.95
N VAL A 69 9.82 -20.86 0.68
CA VAL A 69 9.88 -19.50 0.14
C VAL A 69 8.49 -18.88 0.09
N ALA A 70 7.47 -19.65 -0.35
CA ALA A 70 6.08 -19.19 -0.35
C ALA A 70 5.59 -18.88 1.06
N ASN A 71 5.85 -19.75 2.04
CA ASN A 71 5.47 -19.55 3.44
C ASN A 71 6.18 -18.35 4.07
N ALA A 72 7.47 -18.17 3.79
CA ALA A 72 8.24 -17.02 4.26
C ALA A 72 7.65 -15.71 3.71
N LEU A 73 7.38 -15.63 2.41
CA LEU A 73 6.74 -14.46 1.82
C LEU A 73 5.32 -14.24 2.39
N GLY A 74 4.56 -15.30 2.62
CA GLY A 74 3.23 -15.20 3.24
C GLY A 74 3.29 -14.66 4.66
N THR A 75 4.31 -15.06 5.44
CA THR A 75 4.58 -14.49 6.76
C THR A 75 4.87 -13.00 6.65
N VAL A 76 5.76 -12.61 5.73
CA VAL A 76 6.14 -11.21 5.53
C VAL A 76 4.91 -10.38 5.17
N GLU A 77 4.07 -10.82 4.23
CA GLU A 77 2.85 -10.12 3.83
C GLU A 77 1.87 -9.92 5.01
N ILE A 78 1.67 -10.95 5.84
CA ILE A 78 0.80 -10.86 7.03
C ILE A 78 1.39 -9.90 8.08
N VAL A 79 2.69 -9.99 8.35
CA VAL A 79 3.37 -9.09 9.28
C VAL A 79 3.26 -7.65 8.76
N THR A 80 3.52 -7.42 7.47
CA THR A 80 3.37 -6.11 6.82
C THR A 80 1.95 -5.57 6.98
N ALA A 81 0.92 -6.40 6.78
CA ALA A 81 -0.47 -6.00 7.01
C ALA A 81 -0.71 -5.55 8.46
N ALA A 82 -0.21 -6.31 9.44
CA ALA A 82 -0.33 -5.96 10.86
C ALA A 82 0.38 -4.64 11.18
N LEU A 83 1.60 -4.44 10.66
CA LEU A 83 2.35 -3.20 10.87
C LEU A 83 1.58 -1.98 10.34
N ILE A 84 1.00 -2.06 9.13
CA ILE A 84 0.20 -0.98 8.54
C ILE A 84 -1.08 -0.72 9.34
N ALA A 85 -1.75 -1.77 9.83
CA ALA A 85 -2.97 -1.64 10.61
C ALA A 85 -2.75 -0.89 11.94
N LEU A 86 -1.53 -0.95 12.49
CA LEU A 86 -1.15 -0.30 13.75
C LEU A 86 -0.94 1.23 13.63
N HIS A 87 -1.17 1.83 12.45
CA HIS A 87 -1.01 3.27 12.25
C HIS A 87 -1.64 4.15 13.36
N PRO A 88 -2.90 3.95 13.81
CA PRO A 88 -3.52 4.85 14.77
C PRO A 88 -2.80 4.93 16.13
N LEU A 89 -2.07 3.87 16.49
CA LEU A 89 -1.35 3.75 17.76
C LEU A 89 0.14 4.07 17.58
N TRP A 90 0.75 3.52 16.53
CA TRP A 90 2.19 3.62 16.28
C TRP A 90 2.49 3.97 14.81
N PRO A 91 2.38 5.26 14.42
CA PRO A 91 2.64 5.70 13.05
C PRO A 91 4.03 5.32 12.52
N ARG A 92 5.06 5.32 13.38
CA ARG A 92 6.42 4.88 12.99
C ARG A 92 6.48 3.41 12.57
N VAL A 93 5.75 2.55 13.27
CA VAL A 93 5.67 1.11 12.97
C VAL A 93 4.91 0.91 11.65
N SER A 94 3.82 1.64 11.45
CA SER A 94 3.09 1.64 10.18
C SER A 94 3.95 2.12 9.01
N ALA A 95 4.81 3.12 9.20
CA ALA A 95 5.72 3.56 8.14
C ALA A 95 6.65 2.43 7.68
N VAL A 96 7.20 1.64 8.62
CA VAL A 96 8.01 0.47 8.28
C VAL A 96 7.19 -0.56 7.49
N GLY A 97 5.97 -0.87 7.94
CA GLY A 97 5.05 -1.73 7.21
C GLY A 97 4.79 -1.25 5.79
N SER A 98 4.42 0.02 5.62
CA SER A 98 4.16 0.61 4.31
C SER A 98 5.39 0.58 3.40
N ALA A 99 6.60 0.82 3.92
CA ALA A 99 7.83 0.70 3.13
C ALA A 99 8.09 -0.74 2.66
N ILE A 100 7.87 -1.73 3.52
CA ILE A 100 7.98 -3.15 3.13
C ILE A 100 6.94 -3.49 2.06
N ALA A 101 5.70 -3.00 2.19
CA ALA A 101 4.65 -3.21 1.19
C ALA A 101 5.05 -2.68 -0.20
N VAL A 102 5.67 -1.49 -0.27
CA VAL A 102 6.20 -0.95 -1.54
C VAL A 102 7.20 -1.93 -2.17
N VAL A 103 8.14 -2.46 -1.39
CA VAL A 103 9.15 -3.41 -1.90
C VAL A 103 8.48 -4.70 -2.38
N LEU A 104 7.53 -5.25 -1.61
CA LEU A 104 6.78 -6.46 -1.99
C LEU A 104 6.05 -6.27 -3.32
N PHE A 105 5.30 -5.18 -3.48
CA PHE A 105 4.54 -4.94 -4.70
C PHE A 105 5.40 -4.56 -5.90
N LEU A 106 6.54 -3.89 -5.69
CA LEU A 106 7.52 -3.69 -6.77
C LEU A 106 8.13 -5.03 -7.21
N GLY A 107 8.42 -5.91 -6.25
CA GLY A 107 8.86 -7.28 -6.51
C GLY A 107 7.85 -8.05 -7.35
N THR A 108 6.56 -8.03 -6.98
CA THR A 108 5.52 -8.73 -7.77
C THR A 108 5.28 -8.08 -9.13
N LEU A 109 5.23 -6.74 -9.19
CA LEU A 109 5.04 -6.01 -10.45
C LEU A 109 6.20 -6.26 -11.43
N SER A 110 7.41 -6.57 -10.94
CA SER A 110 8.55 -6.93 -11.79
C SER A 110 8.27 -8.15 -12.68
N PHE A 111 7.39 -9.06 -12.26
CA PHE A 111 6.98 -10.24 -13.05
C PHE A 111 6.30 -9.87 -14.36
N LEU A 112 5.76 -8.66 -14.48
CA LEU A 112 5.22 -8.13 -15.73
C LEU A 112 6.27 -8.12 -16.85
N PHE A 113 7.54 -7.90 -16.50
CA PHE A 113 8.65 -7.77 -17.43
C PHE A 113 9.61 -8.96 -17.39
N THR A 114 9.69 -9.68 -16.26
CA THR A 114 10.65 -10.76 -16.06
C THR A 114 10.08 -12.16 -16.35
N THR A 115 8.75 -12.31 -16.37
CA THR A 115 8.11 -13.62 -16.55
C THR A 115 7.68 -13.84 -18.02
N PRO A 116 8.25 -14.84 -18.71
CA PRO A 116 7.81 -15.19 -20.08
C PRO A 116 6.32 -15.53 -20.13
N GLY A 117 5.62 -15.09 -21.18
CA GLY A 117 4.20 -15.38 -21.38
C GLY A 117 3.23 -14.48 -20.58
N VAL A 118 3.73 -13.55 -19.76
CA VAL A 118 2.89 -12.50 -19.16
C VAL A 118 2.40 -11.52 -20.22
N ILE A 119 3.30 -11.04 -21.06
CA ILE A 119 2.95 -10.36 -22.31
C ILE A 119 3.05 -11.42 -23.41
N TYR A 120 1.91 -11.80 -24.00
CA TYR A 120 1.88 -12.87 -25.01
C TYR A 120 1.75 -12.36 -26.44
N ALA A 121 1.34 -11.10 -26.62
CA ALA A 121 1.27 -10.44 -27.91
C ALA A 121 1.43 -8.93 -27.74
N VAL A 122 1.84 -8.26 -28.81
CA VAL A 122 1.74 -6.80 -28.94
C VAL A 122 0.88 -6.52 -30.16
N VAL A 123 -0.30 -5.94 -29.93
CA VAL A 123 -1.27 -5.62 -30.99
C VAL A 123 -1.37 -4.11 -31.08
N ASN A 124 -1.08 -3.54 -32.25
CA ASN A 124 -1.09 -2.09 -32.50
C ASN A 124 -0.19 -1.30 -31.52
N GLY A 125 0.94 -1.87 -31.11
CA GLY A 125 1.86 -1.25 -30.14
C GLY A 125 1.44 -1.38 -28.68
N LEU A 126 0.29 -2.00 -28.37
CA LEU A 126 -0.17 -2.23 -27.00
C LEU A 126 0.17 -3.67 -26.56
N PRO A 127 0.86 -3.84 -25.41
CA PRO A 127 1.14 -5.16 -24.87
C PRO A 127 -0.14 -5.80 -24.33
N VAL A 128 -0.41 -7.02 -24.79
CA VAL A 128 -1.58 -7.82 -24.37
C VAL A 128 -1.16 -8.76 -23.27
N LEU A 129 -1.76 -8.58 -22.10
CA LEU A 129 -1.47 -9.36 -20.89
C LEU A 129 -2.29 -10.64 -20.83
N SER A 130 -1.63 -11.74 -20.49
CA SER A 130 -2.30 -13.00 -20.17
C SER A 130 -3.25 -12.81 -18.98
N GLY A 131 -4.35 -13.58 -18.94
CA GLY A 131 -5.34 -13.46 -17.86
C GLY A 131 -4.71 -13.67 -16.47
N GLN A 132 -4.03 -14.80 -16.29
CA GLN A 132 -3.16 -15.04 -15.13
C GLN A 132 -1.77 -15.50 -15.60
N PRO A 133 -0.68 -14.92 -15.06
CA PRO A 133 -0.67 -13.90 -14.01
C PRO A 133 -0.77 -12.45 -14.52
N GLY A 134 -0.74 -12.18 -15.83
CA GLY A 134 -0.52 -10.84 -16.37
C GLY A 134 -1.49 -9.75 -15.89
N GLN A 135 -2.79 -9.91 -16.13
CA GLN A 135 -3.79 -8.90 -15.73
C GLN A 135 -3.89 -8.75 -14.20
N PHE A 136 -3.61 -9.82 -13.45
CA PHE A 136 -3.60 -9.78 -11.99
C PHE A 136 -2.52 -8.85 -11.44
N LEU A 137 -1.38 -8.71 -12.11
CA LEU A 137 -0.26 -7.87 -11.67
C LEU A 137 -0.56 -6.37 -11.77
N LEU A 138 -1.51 -5.95 -12.62
CA LEU A 138 -1.85 -4.53 -12.78
C LEU A 138 -2.38 -3.90 -11.49
N LYS A 139 -3.04 -4.68 -10.64
CA LYS A 139 -3.52 -4.17 -9.34
C LYS A 139 -2.37 -3.70 -8.46
N ASP A 140 -1.19 -4.31 -8.59
CA ASP A 140 -0.05 -4.01 -7.72
C ASP A 140 0.46 -2.60 -7.97
N LEU A 141 0.25 -2.02 -9.17
CA LEU A 141 0.53 -0.61 -9.44
C LEU A 141 -0.31 0.32 -8.55
N VAL A 142 -1.61 0.02 -8.40
CA VAL A 142 -2.50 0.78 -7.51
C VAL A 142 -2.10 0.58 -6.06
N LEU A 143 -1.75 -0.65 -5.67
CA LEU A 143 -1.32 -0.97 -4.31
C LEU A 143 0.00 -0.31 -3.94
N ILE A 144 0.95 -0.15 -4.87
CA ILE A 144 2.16 0.66 -4.68
C ILE A 144 1.78 2.11 -4.38
N GLY A 145 0.85 2.68 -5.15
CA GLY A 145 0.37 4.05 -4.90
C GLY A 145 -0.22 4.21 -3.50
N VAL A 146 -1.06 3.27 -3.07
CA VAL A 146 -1.63 3.26 -1.72
C VAL A 146 -0.56 3.03 -0.64
N ALA A 147 0.40 2.15 -0.88
CA ALA A 147 1.50 1.90 0.05
C ALA A 147 2.40 3.14 0.23
N LEU A 148 2.75 3.83 -0.85
CA LEU A 148 3.48 5.10 -0.80
C LEU A 148 2.69 6.19 -0.08
N TRP A 149 1.38 6.28 -0.35
CA TRP A 149 0.51 7.23 0.30
C TRP A 149 0.40 6.98 1.83
N THR A 150 0.19 5.71 2.24
CA THR A 150 0.16 5.33 3.66
C THR A 150 1.53 5.50 4.35
N LEU A 151 2.64 5.31 3.62
CA LEU A 151 3.99 5.59 4.11
C LEU A 151 4.15 7.08 4.43
N GLY A 152 3.79 7.96 3.50
CA GLY A 152 3.86 9.41 3.69
C GLY A 152 3.04 9.88 4.88
N GLU A 153 1.78 9.46 4.96
CA GLU A 153 0.89 9.81 6.07
C GLU A 153 1.41 9.29 7.43
N SER A 154 2.00 8.10 7.45
CA SER A 154 2.60 7.52 8.66
C SER A 154 3.83 8.29 9.12
N LEU A 155 4.66 8.76 8.19
CA LEU A 155 5.84 9.59 8.48
C LEU A 155 5.44 10.99 8.97
N GLU A 156 4.40 11.59 8.39
CA GLU A 156 3.85 12.88 8.84
C GLU A 156 3.31 12.78 10.27
N SER A 157 2.50 11.76 10.55
CA SER A 157 1.94 11.50 11.89
C SER A 157 3.01 11.14 12.94
N ALA A 158 4.19 10.67 12.50
CA ALA A 158 5.32 10.33 13.37
C ALA A 158 6.22 11.53 13.75
N ARG A 159 6.05 12.69 13.09
CA ARG A 159 6.87 13.88 13.37
C ARG A 159 6.58 14.38 14.79
N PRO A 160 7.61 14.72 15.58
CA PRO A 160 7.39 15.41 16.84
C PRO A 160 6.59 16.69 16.55
N ARG A 161 5.47 16.92 17.27
CA ARG A 161 4.84 18.24 17.29
C ARG A 161 5.90 19.19 17.85
N SER A 162 6.55 19.96 16.98
CA SER A 162 7.33 21.10 17.41
C SER A 162 6.37 21.97 18.20
N VAL A 163 6.65 22.15 19.49
CA VAL A 163 5.95 23.12 20.32
C VAL A 163 6.12 24.45 19.58
N SER A 164 5.05 24.92 18.95
CA SER A 164 4.98 26.28 18.44
C SER A 164 5.32 27.17 19.62
N ALA A 165 6.49 27.80 19.57
CA ALA A 165 6.99 28.65 20.63
C ALA A 165 5.88 29.66 20.98
N ALA A 166 5.43 29.61 22.23
CA ALA A 166 4.46 30.54 22.76
C ALA A 166 4.92 31.96 22.45
N SER A 167 4.13 32.69 21.66
CA SER A 167 4.22 34.15 21.58
C SER A 167 3.99 34.70 22.99
N PRO A 168 4.93 35.46 23.58
CA PRO A 168 4.63 36.21 24.79
C PRO A 168 3.71 37.37 24.38
N ARG A 169 2.41 37.21 24.62
CA ARG A 169 1.50 38.35 24.72
C ARG A 169 1.47 38.82 26.17
N SER A 170 2.19 39.91 26.45
CA SER A 170 2.04 40.76 27.64
C SER A 170 2.85 42.05 27.40
N GLY A 171 2.33 43.26 27.43
CA GLY A 171 0.96 43.72 27.67
C GLY A 171 0.87 45.21 27.30
N SER A 172 -0.26 45.61 26.71
CA SER A 172 -0.61 47.02 26.55
C SER A 172 -1.18 47.53 27.87
N PHE A 173 -0.39 48.31 28.61
CA PHE A 173 -0.89 49.06 29.76
C PHE A 173 -1.49 50.37 29.26
N THR A 174 -2.82 50.41 29.19
CA THR A 174 -3.60 51.63 29.07
C THR A 174 -3.68 52.31 30.45
N ARG A 175 -3.22 53.56 30.53
CA ARG A 175 -3.74 54.53 31.51
C ARG A 175 -3.87 55.90 30.84
N HIS A 176 -5.13 56.28 30.61
CA HIS A 176 -5.65 57.65 30.59
C HIS A 176 -6.23 57.92 32.00
N PRO A 177 -6.47 59.17 32.43
CA PRO A 177 -6.82 60.37 31.66
C PRO A 177 -5.66 61.33 31.41
#